data_AF-A0A812NZM3-F1
#
_entry.id   AF-A0A812NZM3-F1
#
_cell.length_a   1.000
_cell.length_b   1.000
_cell.length_c   1.000
_cell.angle_alpha   90.00
_cell.angle_beta   90.00
_cell.angle_gamma   90.00
#
_symmetry.space_group_name_H-M   'P 1'
#
loop_
_entity.id
_entity.type
_entity.pdbx_description
1 polymer ?
#
loop_
_entity_poly.entity_id
_entity_poly.type
_entity_poly.pdbx_seq_one_letter_code
_entity_poly.pdbx_strand_id
1 'polypeptide(L)'
;MHSFRYVINAPSPPRVAPDNAGELLADISINILCLMVLGTALSNISSTLIELRAMNEERARQRREIRLYLSRQNTPFELITRIMKFVDYRLDKVSSIGFDDGLISKTLQQELYINQRSSFVIQIPVLSLCQAVFPEVFAEICATLQRHVFERQEAVFTANSWAARMDITSGGSFLLKVAGRGPQTVQGVKWFSEACLYIKGLLHEGTLLAKTFAETYSLEGDGLVRCLRMSPGCSRMYIEYAKDFVAYMQQSEEPLAQETQIQAAEHACVRNGIFQELYPDPRTLFINIDIRELFRGDDDEDEEQEEASQAFFSSVSEPS
;
A
#
# COMPACT_ATOMS: atom_id res chain seq x y z
N MET A 1 25.14 29.22 38.91
CA MET A 1 25.97 28.03 38.65
C MET A 1 26.84 27.65 39.86
N HIS A 2 27.68 28.56 40.42
CA HIS A 2 28.51 28.24 41.61
C HIS A 2 27.72 27.94 42.89
N SER A 3 26.62 28.65 43.13
CA SER A 3 25.71 28.41 44.27
C SER A 3 24.98 27.06 44.19
N PHE A 4 24.51 26.67 43.00
CA PHE A 4 23.83 25.38 42.77
C PHE A 4 24.78 24.18 42.97
N ARG A 5 26.05 24.33 42.57
CA ARG A 5 27.10 23.31 42.77
C ARG A 5 27.46 23.13 44.26
N TYR A 6 27.33 24.19 45.06
CA TYR A 6 27.53 24.15 46.51
C TYR A 6 26.41 23.39 47.24
N VAL A 7 25.17 23.49 46.75
CA VAL A 7 24.00 22.80 47.33
C VAL A 7 24.02 21.30 47.02
N ILE A 8 24.46 20.89 45.83
CA ILE A 8 24.40 19.49 45.40
C ILE A 8 25.63 18.67 45.87
N ASN A 9 26.79 19.30 46.07
CA ASN A 9 28.07 18.60 46.31
C ASN A 9 28.82 19.01 47.60
N ALA A 10 28.20 19.65 48.59
CA ALA A 10 28.90 19.97 49.84
C ALA A 10 28.99 18.74 50.78
N PRO A 11 30.21 18.33 51.22
CA PRO A 11 30.36 17.26 52.22
C PRO A 11 29.83 17.64 53.61
N SER A 12 29.62 18.93 53.87
CA SER A 12 28.68 19.45 54.86
C SER A 12 28.47 20.95 54.59
N PRO A 13 27.28 21.43 54.23
CA PRO A 13 27.06 22.86 54.08
C PRO A 13 27.35 23.60 55.40
N PRO A 14 27.96 24.80 55.35
CA PRO A 14 28.17 25.61 56.56
C PRO A 14 26.83 25.88 57.25
N ARG A 15 26.82 25.86 58.59
CA ARG A 15 25.62 26.12 59.41
C ARG A 15 25.23 27.59 59.27
N VAL A 16 24.46 27.91 58.23
CA VAL A 16 23.75 29.19 58.14
C VAL A 16 22.47 28.99 58.94
N ALA A 17 22.47 29.46 60.19
CA ALA A 17 21.24 29.52 60.98
C ALA A 17 20.52 30.82 60.64
N PRO A 18 19.18 30.81 60.49
CA PRO A 18 18.42 32.05 60.29
C PRO A 18 18.51 32.91 61.56
N ASP A 19 19.03 34.13 61.44
CA ASP A 19 19.15 35.05 62.57
C ASP A 19 17.88 35.92 62.73
N ASN A 20 17.04 35.96 61.69
CA ASN A 20 15.78 36.72 61.68
C ASN A 20 14.57 35.80 61.50
N ALA A 21 13.44 36.13 62.15
CA ALA A 21 12.18 35.40 62.01
C ALA A 21 11.69 35.32 60.54
N GLY A 22 11.98 36.35 59.75
CA GLY A 22 11.69 36.34 58.31
C GLY A 22 12.50 35.29 57.53
N GLU A 23 13.78 35.10 57.88
CA GLU A 23 14.64 34.09 57.25
C GLU A 23 14.21 32.67 57.62
N LEU A 24 13.76 32.47 58.86
CA LEU A 24 13.23 31.18 59.32
C LEU A 24 11.93 30.80 58.57
N LEU A 25 11.02 31.75 58.36
CA LEU A 25 9.80 31.52 57.59
C LEU A 25 10.12 31.17 56.13
N ALA A 26 11.08 31.89 55.53
CA ALA A 26 11.55 31.62 54.17
C ALA A 26 12.14 30.21 54.06
N ASP A 27 13.02 29.80 54.98
CA ASP A 27 13.61 28.46 54.99
C ASP A 27 12.54 27.35 55.13
N ILE A 28 11.59 27.50 56.06
CA ILE A 28 10.48 26.54 56.22
C ILE A 28 9.67 26.43 54.92
N SER A 29 9.32 27.57 54.31
CA SER A 29 8.57 27.59 53.05
C SER A 29 9.35 26.95 51.89
N ILE A 30 10.67 27.18 51.79
CA ILE A 30 11.54 26.57 50.80
C ILE A 30 11.62 25.07 51.01
N ASN A 31 11.74 24.59 52.26
CA ASN A 31 11.77 23.17 52.58
C ASN A 31 10.44 22.48 52.22
N ILE A 32 9.29 23.10 52.55
CA ILE A 32 7.97 22.58 52.16
C ILE A 32 7.84 22.55 50.63
N LEU A 33 8.25 23.62 49.94
CA LEU A 33 8.22 23.70 48.49
C LEU A 33 9.13 22.64 47.84
N CYS A 34 10.33 22.44 48.39
CA CYS A 34 11.28 21.43 47.93
C CYS A 34 10.70 20.01 48.10
N LEU A 35 10.11 19.71 49.26
CA LEU A 35 9.43 18.44 49.50
C LEU A 35 8.25 18.22 48.54
N MET A 36 7.47 19.26 48.28
CA MET A 36 6.37 19.20 47.32
C MET A 36 6.87 18.93 45.89
N VAL A 37 7.94 19.60 45.45
CA VAL A 37 8.55 19.39 44.13
C VAL A 37 9.16 17.99 44.00
N LEU A 38 9.85 17.50 45.05
CA LEU A 38 10.37 16.13 45.08
C LEU A 38 9.22 15.11 45.04
N GLY A 39 8.14 15.35 45.77
CA GLY A 39 6.96 14.49 45.77
C GLY A 39 6.30 14.39 44.40
N THR A 40 6.10 15.52 43.70
CA THR A 40 5.53 15.52 42.34
C THR A 40 6.45 14.85 41.33
N ALA A 41 7.76 15.11 41.41
CA ALA A 41 8.75 14.46 40.54
C ALA A 41 8.76 12.92 40.73
N LEU A 42 8.77 12.44 41.98
CA LEU A 42 8.71 11.02 42.28
C LEU A 42 7.39 10.39 41.83
N SER A 43 6.26 11.11 41.96
CA SER A 43 4.96 10.65 41.48
C SER A 43 4.96 10.47 39.95
N ASN A 44 5.51 11.43 39.19
CA ASN A 44 5.58 11.36 37.73
C ASN A 44 6.53 10.24 37.23
N ILE A 45 7.65 10.03 37.92
CA ILE A 45 8.56 8.90 37.61
C ILE A 45 7.86 7.57 37.90
N SER A 46 7.12 7.50 39.00
CA SER A 46 6.39 6.28 39.37
C SER A 46 5.26 5.97 38.40
N SER A 47 4.50 6.97 37.95
CA SER A 47 3.42 6.77 36.97
C SER A 47 3.95 6.29 35.63
N THR A 48 5.03 6.91 35.11
CA THR A 48 5.66 6.48 33.85
C THR A 48 6.26 5.07 33.94
N LEU A 49 6.84 4.68 35.08
CA LEU A 49 7.29 3.31 35.32
C LEU A 49 6.16 2.29 35.35
N ILE A 50 5.00 2.65 35.93
CA ILE A 50 3.81 1.79 35.94
C ILE A 50 3.27 1.61 34.52
N GLU A 51 3.18 2.69 33.73
CA GLU A 51 2.75 2.62 32.32
C GLU A 51 3.68 1.75 31.48
N LEU A 52 5.00 1.91 31.62
CA LEU A 52 5.98 1.08 30.92
C LEU A 52 5.89 -0.40 31.34
N ARG A 53 5.64 -0.68 32.62
CA ARG A 53 5.42 -2.05 33.09
C ARG A 53 4.13 -2.63 32.52
N ALA A 54 3.04 -1.87 32.53
CA ALA A 54 1.75 -2.31 31.98
C ALA A 54 1.86 -2.65 30.48
N MET A 55 2.56 -1.83 29.70
CA MET A 55 2.81 -2.11 28.27
C MET A 55 3.59 -3.40 28.04
N ASN A 56 4.61 -3.67 28.87
CA ASN A 56 5.42 -4.89 28.78
C ASN A 56 4.66 -6.12 29.30
N GLU A 57 3.82 -5.95 30.33
CA GLU A 57 3.01 -7.01 30.91
C GLU A 57 2.00 -7.55 29.89
N GLU A 58 1.35 -6.68 29.12
CA GLU A 58 0.40 -7.10 28.10
C GLU A 58 1.06 -7.99 27.02
N ARG A 59 2.25 -7.60 26.53
CA ARG A 59 3.02 -8.43 25.58
C ARG A 59 3.42 -9.78 26.18
N ALA A 60 3.90 -9.76 27.42
CA ALA A 60 4.29 -10.99 28.13
C ALA A 60 3.08 -11.92 28.37
N ARG A 61 1.91 -11.33 28.67
CA ARG A 61 0.65 -12.03 28.86
C ARG A 61 0.20 -12.71 27.56
N GLN A 62 0.13 -11.98 26.45
CA GLN A 62 -0.25 -12.55 25.14
C GLN A 62 0.67 -13.70 24.74
N ARG A 63 2.00 -13.51 24.89
CA ARG A 63 3.00 -14.55 24.65
C ARG A 63 2.78 -15.80 25.51
N ARG A 64 2.42 -15.61 26.79
CA ARG A 64 2.13 -16.70 27.73
C ARG A 64 0.84 -17.44 27.36
N GLU A 65 -0.22 -16.72 27.00
CA GLU A 65 -1.51 -17.31 26.61
C GLU A 65 -1.38 -18.19 25.36
N ILE A 66 -0.67 -17.71 24.33
CA ILE A 66 -0.40 -18.50 23.12
C ILE A 66 0.41 -19.76 23.46
N ARG A 67 1.45 -19.64 24.29
CA ARG A 67 2.24 -20.80 24.73
C ARG A 67 1.38 -21.83 25.47
N LEU A 68 0.52 -21.38 26.39
CA LEU A 68 -0.40 -22.25 27.12
C LEU A 68 -1.38 -22.94 26.16
N TYR A 69 -1.95 -22.21 25.21
CA TYR A 69 -2.84 -22.76 24.19
C TYR A 69 -2.17 -23.87 23.39
N LEU A 70 -0.98 -23.62 22.84
CA LEU A 70 -0.23 -24.60 22.06
C LEU A 70 0.17 -25.83 22.89
N SER A 71 0.53 -25.64 24.16
CA SER A 71 0.86 -26.75 25.06
C SER A 71 -0.34 -27.68 25.34
N ARG A 72 -1.57 -27.14 25.32
CA ARG A 72 -2.80 -27.92 25.52
C ARG A 72 -3.21 -28.75 24.31
N GLN A 73 -2.80 -28.35 23.11
CA GLN A 73 -3.17 -29.00 21.84
C GLN A 73 -2.23 -30.15 21.44
N ASN A 74 -1.31 -30.59 22.32
CA ASN A 74 -0.30 -31.61 22.01
C ASN A 74 0.48 -31.34 20.70
N THR A 75 0.72 -30.07 20.41
CA THR A 75 1.44 -29.65 19.21
C THR A 75 2.91 -30.08 19.31
N PRO A 76 3.54 -30.61 18.24
CA PRO A 76 4.95 -30.99 18.27
C PRO A 76 5.84 -29.80 18.62
N PHE A 77 6.88 -30.03 19.42
CA PHE A 77 7.75 -28.98 19.98
C PHE A 77 8.40 -28.10 18.90
N GLU A 78 8.72 -28.68 17.74
CA GLU A 78 9.26 -27.95 16.59
C GLU A 78 8.29 -26.87 16.09
N LEU A 79 7.00 -27.23 15.92
CA LEU A 79 5.97 -26.30 15.49
C LEU A 79 5.68 -25.23 16.56
N ILE A 80 5.67 -25.62 17.85
CA ILE A 80 5.53 -24.65 18.95
C ILE A 80 6.66 -23.61 18.90
N THR A 81 7.91 -24.06 18.77
CA THR A 81 9.07 -23.16 18.70
C THR A 81 8.96 -22.21 17.52
N ARG A 82 8.51 -22.73 16.37
CA ARG A 82 8.31 -21.97 15.14
C ARG A 82 7.22 -20.90 15.30
N ILE A 83 6.03 -21.28 15.79
CA ILE A 83 4.93 -20.35 16.07
C ILE A 83 5.37 -19.29 17.08
N MET A 84 6.07 -19.67 18.16
CA MET A 84 6.54 -18.71 19.16
C MET A 84 7.55 -17.70 18.58
N LYS A 85 8.44 -18.10 17.66
CA LYS A 85 9.34 -17.17 16.95
C LYS A 85 8.58 -16.20 16.09
N PHE A 86 7.55 -16.66 15.38
CA PHE A 86 6.68 -15.80 14.60
C PHE A 86 5.89 -14.82 15.48
N VAL A 87 5.38 -15.28 16.62
CA VAL A 87 4.70 -14.42 17.61
C VAL A 87 5.66 -13.38 18.18
N ASP A 88 6.88 -13.77 18.54
CA ASP A 88 7.90 -12.83 19.04
C ASP A 88 8.22 -11.78 17.96
N TYR A 89 8.43 -12.20 16.70
CA TYR A 89 8.61 -11.28 15.58
C TYR A 89 7.42 -10.34 15.42
N ARG A 90 6.19 -10.86 15.44
CA ARG A 90 4.98 -10.06 15.30
C ARG A 90 4.84 -9.06 16.45
N LEU A 91 5.03 -9.46 17.71
CA LEU A 91 4.91 -8.57 18.87
C LEU A 91 6.02 -7.51 18.93
N ASP A 92 7.23 -7.83 18.46
CA ASP A 92 8.36 -6.89 18.47
C ASP A 92 8.34 -5.91 17.29
N LYS A 93 7.98 -6.37 16.09
CA LYS A 93 8.04 -5.58 14.84
C LYS A 93 6.72 -4.94 14.45
N VAL A 94 5.60 -5.61 14.71
CA VAL A 94 4.27 -5.05 14.49
C VAL A 94 3.84 -4.55 15.86
N SER A 95 4.10 -3.28 16.19
CA SER A 95 3.68 -2.71 17.47
C SER A 95 2.19 -3.01 17.64
N SER A 96 1.87 -3.97 18.51
CA SER A 96 0.55 -4.58 18.65
C SER A 96 -0.43 -3.67 19.37
N ILE A 97 -0.21 -2.36 19.31
CA ILE A 97 -1.31 -1.43 19.46
C ILE A 97 -2.06 -1.60 18.15
N GLY A 98 -3.00 -2.55 18.13
CA GLY A 98 -4.01 -2.61 17.09
C GLY A 98 -4.56 -1.20 17.00
N PHE A 99 -4.18 -0.52 15.92
CA PHE A 99 -4.63 0.83 15.70
C PHE A 99 -6.13 0.71 15.55
N ASP A 100 -6.88 1.23 16.52
CA ASP A 100 -8.31 1.29 16.40
C ASP A 100 -8.60 2.30 15.30
N ASP A 101 -8.95 1.78 14.12
CA ASP A 101 -9.28 2.57 12.95
C ASP A 101 -10.33 3.63 13.31
N GLY A 102 -11.22 3.36 14.28
CA GLY A 102 -12.24 4.31 14.75
C GLY A 102 -11.70 5.60 15.39
N LEU A 103 -10.42 5.66 15.78
CA LEU A 103 -9.83 6.83 16.46
C LEU A 103 -9.44 7.97 15.50
N ILE A 104 -9.32 7.71 14.21
CA ILE A 104 -9.01 8.74 13.21
C ILE A 104 -10.08 8.81 12.13
N SER A 105 -10.18 9.97 11.48
CA SER A 105 -11.10 10.14 10.35
C SER A 105 -10.70 9.22 9.19
N LYS A 106 -11.70 8.79 8.40
CA LYS A 106 -11.48 7.98 7.19
C LYS A 106 -10.47 8.62 6.22
N THR A 107 -10.50 9.94 6.10
CA THR A 107 -9.54 10.70 5.29
C THR A 107 -8.10 10.51 5.78
N LEU A 108 -7.85 10.64 7.08
CA LEU A 108 -6.52 10.40 7.65
C LEU A 108 -6.08 8.94 7.52
N GLN A 109 -7.02 7.98 7.58
CA GLN A 109 -6.71 6.57 7.32
C GLN A 109 -6.23 6.37 5.88
N GLN A 110 -6.93 6.95 4.91
CA GLN A 110 -6.55 6.87 3.51
C GLN A 110 -5.17 7.49 3.28
N GLU A 111 -4.89 8.67 3.83
CA GLU A 111 -3.57 9.32 3.76
C GLU A 111 -2.47 8.44 4.38
N LEU A 112 -2.75 7.83 5.53
CA LEU A 112 -1.83 6.89 6.19
C LEU A 112 -1.56 5.67 5.29
N TYR A 113 -2.59 5.08 4.70
CA TYR A 113 -2.45 3.93 3.80
C TYR A 113 -1.67 4.27 2.54
N ILE A 114 -1.93 5.43 1.93
CA ILE A 114 -1.14 5.93 0.79
C ILE A 114 0.32 6.09 1.19
N ASN A 115 0.59 6.77 2.32
CA ASN A 115 1.97 7.00 2.76
C ASN A 115 2.73 5.69 3.02
N GLN A 116 2.07 4.70 3.62
CA GLN A 116 2.68 3.41 3.93
C GLN A 116 2.85 2.50 2.72
N ARG A 117 1.93 2.54 1.75
CA ARG A 117 1.80 1.49 0.72
C ARG A 117 2.14 1.96 -0.69
N SER A 118 2.02 3.26 -0.98
CA SER A 118 2.17 3.79 -2.35
C SER A 118 3.52 3.43 -2.98
N SER A 119 4.62 3.51 -2.24
CA SER A 119 5.98 3.23 -2.74
C SER A 119 6.14 1.81 -3.33
N PHE A 120 5.31 0.85 -2.89
CA PHE A 120 5.28 -0.50 -3.42
C PHE A 120 4.36 -0.62 -4.64
N VAL A 121 3.22 0.07 -4.60
CA VAL A 121 2.12 -0.03 -5.55
C VAL A 121 2.41 0.72 -6.86
N ILE A 122 3.10 1.86 -6.78
CA ILE A 122 3.47 2.69 -7.95
C ILE A 122 4.43 2.00 -8.91
N GLN A 123 5.02 0.87 -8.52
CA GLN A 123 5.90 0.09 -9.41
C GLN A 123 5.11 -0.65 -10.48
N ILE A 124 3.80 -0.79 -10.30
CA ILE A 124 2.90 -1.41 -11.26
C ILE A 124 2.38 -0.31 -12.20
N PRO A 125 2.63 -0.39 -13.52
CA PRO A 125 2.34 0.70 -14.47
C PRO A 125 0.91 1.25 -14.41
N VAL A 126 -0.11 0.40 -14.44
CA VAL A 126 -1.52 0.83 -14.40
C VAL A 126 -1.89 1.53 -13.09
N LEU A 127 -1.24 1.15 -11.98
CA LEU A 127 -1.46 1.76 -10.68
C LEU A 127 -0.75 3.10 -10.55
N SER A 128 0.44 3.25 -11.14
CA SER A 128 1.10 4.55 -11.28
C SER A 128 0.25 5.52 -12.10
N LEU A 129 -0.34 5.05 -13.21
CA LEU A 129 -1.27 5.85 -14.02
C LEU A 129 -2.54 6.20 -13.22
N CYS A 130 -3.09 5.24 -12.48
CA CYS A 130 -4.23 5.47 -11.59
C CYS A 130 -3.95 6.53 -10.53
N GLN A 131 -2.74 6.57 -9.96
CA GLN A 131 -2.37 7.60 -8.99
C GLN A 131 -2.38 9.00 -9.62
N ALA A 132 -1.91 9.13 -10.86
CA ALA A 132 -1.83 10.41 -11.56
C ALA A 132 -3.21 10.95 -11.96
N VAL A 133 -4.11 10.08 -12.42
CA VAL A 133 -5.41 10.50 -13.01
C VAL A 133 -6.57 10.39 -12.02
N PHE A 134 -6.55 9.37 -11.17
CA PHE A 134 -7.66 9.03 -10.26
C PHE A 134 -7.13 8.82 -8.82
N PRO A 135 -6.58 9.87 -8.16
CA PRO A 135 -5.92 9.73 -6.87
C PRO A 135 -6.83 9.20 -5.76
N GLU A 136 -8.14 9.52 -5.80
CA GLU A 136 -9.12 8.99 -4.84
C GLU A 136 -9.31 7.48 -4.99
N VAL A 137 -9.39 6.95 -6.22
CA VAL A 137 -9.49 5.51 -6.48
C VAL A 137 -8.19 4.82 -6.08
N PHE A 138 -7.04 5.44 -6.35
CA PHE A 138 -5.75 4.93 -5.92
C PHE A 138 -5.63 4.83 -4.39
N ALA A 139 -6.15 5.83 -3.66
CA ALA A 139 -6.22 5.80 -2.20
C ALA A 139 -7.05 4.61 -1.68
N GLU A 140 -8.20 4.36 -2.30
CA GLU A 140 -9.07 3.21 -2.00
C GLU A 140 -8.40 1.87 -2.31
N ILE A 141 -7.65 1.77 -3.42
CA ILE A 141 -6.86 0.58 -3.73
C ILE A 141 -5.78 0.38 -2.66
N CYS A 142 -5.07 1.44 -2.28
CA CYS A 142 -4.08 1.39 -1.21
C CYS A 142 -4.71 0.91 0.10
N ALA A 143 -5.90 1.40 0.47
CA ALA A 143 -6.62 0.97 1.67
C ALA A 143 -7.05 -0.51 1.62
N THR A 144 -7.42 -1.01 0.45
CA THR A 144 -7.88 -2.39 0.23
C THR A 144 -6.77 -3.43 0.29
N LEU A 145 -5.50 -3.05 0.13
CA LEU A 145 -4.36 -3.96 0.24
C LEU A 145 -4.26 -4.61 1.61
N GLN A 146 -4.03 -5.92 1.62
CA GLN A 146 -3.84 -6.68 2.85
C GLN A 146 -2.36 -6.98 3.06
N ARG A 147 -1.81 -6.65 4.23
CA ARG A 147 -0.42 -6.97 4.58
C ARG A 147 -0.33 -8.40 5.08
N HIS A 148 0.53 -9.20 4.46
CA HIS A 148 0.88 -10.53 4.90
C HIS A 148 2.34 -10.57 5.37
N VAL A 149 2.61 -11.36 6.41
CA VAL A 149 3.96 -11.62 6.91
C VAL A 149 4.14 -13.11 6.92
N PHE A 150 5.23 -13.54 6.33
CA PHE A 150 5.61 -14.93 6.16
C PHE A 150 6.87 -15.22 6.96
N GLU A 151 6.90 -16.40 7.58
CA GLU A 151 8.08 -16.94 8.21
C GLU A 151 9.05 -17.53 7.18
N ARG A 152 10.31 -17.71 7.57
CA ARG A 152 11.28 -18.47 6.78
C ARG A 152 10.73 -19.84 6.36
N GLN A 153 10.90 -20.14 5.08
CA GLN A 153 10.42 -21.33 4.35
C GLN A 153 8.90 -21.45 4.19
N GLU A 154 8.13 -20.46 4.64
CA GLU A 154 6.70 -20.42 4.37
C GLU A 154 6.45 -20.08 2.91
N ALA A 155 5.47 -20.74 2.29
CA ALA A 155 5.07 -20.46 0.92
C ALA A 155 4.12 -19.27 0.90
N VAL A 156 4.44 -18.27 0.08
CA VAL A 156 3.51 -17.18 -0.27
C VAL A 156 2.42 -17.74 -1.18
N PHE A 157 2.84 -18.51 -2.18
CA PHE A 157 1.99 -19.31 -3.05
C PHE A 157 2.76 -20.55 -3.54
N THR A 158 2.01 -21.55 -4.00
CA THR A 158 2.55 -22.84 -4.46
C THR A 158 2.25 -23.07 -5.93
N ALA A 159 3.15 -23.77 -6.62
CA ALA A 159 2.90 -24.14 -8.01
C ALA A 159 1.62 -24.99 -8.10
N ASN A 160 0.84 -24.79 -9.16
CA ASN A 160 -0.46 -25.41 -9.43
C ASN A 160 -1.57 -25.07 -8.42
N SER A 161 -1.39 -24.11 -7.51
CA SER A 161 -2.52 -23.56 -6.75
C SER A 161 -3.17 -22.41 -7.51
N TRP A 162 -4.45 -22.17 -7.24
CA TRP A 162 -5.19 -21.04 -7.80
C TRP A 162 -4.58 -19.71 -7.37
N ALA A 163 -4.30 -18.85 -8.36
CA ALA A 163 -3.97 -17.46 -8.13
C ALA A 163 -5.27 -16.68 -7.91
N ALA A 164 -5.59 -16.38 -6.65
CA ALA A 164 -6.79 -15.62 -6.27
C ALA A 164 -6.50 -14.12 -6.06
N ARG A 165 -5.23 -13.76 -5.91
CA ARG A 165 -4.77 -12.41 -5.58
C ARG A 165 -3.39 -12.14 -6.16
N MET A 166 -3.13 -10.87 -6.44
CA MET A 166 -1.81 -10.37 -6.80
C MET A 166 -1.01 -10.12 -5.52
N ASP A 167 0.24 -10.59 -5.47
CA ASP A 167 1.14 -10.40 -4.32
C ASP A 167 2.30 -9.46 -4.69
N ILE A 168 2.54 -8.44 -3.85
CA ILE A 168 3.60 -7.44 -4.00
C ILE A 168 4.57 -7.58 -2.83
N THR A 169 5.85 -7.86 -3.08
CA THR A 169 6.87 -7.95 -2.04
C THR A 169 7.21 -6.57 -1.49
N SER A 170 7.24 -6.42 -0.16
CA SER A 170 7.56 -5.14 0.50
C SER A 170 8.79 -5.22 1.39
N GLY A 171 9.10 -6.41 1.93
CA GLY A 171 10.27 -6.61 2.79
C GLY A 171 10.74 -8.05 2.83
N GLY A 172 12.03 -8.24 3.16
CA GLY A 172 12.67 -9.55 3.25
C GLY A 172 13.24 -10.05 1.92
N SER A 173 13.50 -11.35 1.86
CA SER A 173 13.98 -12.02 0.64
C SER A 173 13.18 -13.29 0.39
N PHE A 174 12.99 -13.61 -0.89
CA PHE A 174 12.18 -14.73 -1.33
C PHE A 174 12.97 -15.65 -2.27
N LEU A 175 12.49 -16.87 -2.43
CA LEU A 175 13.02 -17.87 -3.34
C LEU A 175 11.90 -18.34 -4.25
N LEU A 176 11.97 -17.95 -5.52
CA LEU A 176 11.03 -18.38 -6.55
C LEU A 176 11.56 -19.68 -7.18
N LYS A 177 10.72 -20.71 -7.19
CA LYS A 177 10.99 -22.00 -7.85
C LYS A 177 9.97 -22.20 -8.96
N VAL A 178 10.41 -22.12 -10.21
CA VAL A 178 9.58 -22.39 -11.41
C VAL A 178 10.08 -23.67 -12.05
N ALA A 179 9.18 -24.53 -12.53
CA ALA A 179 9.57 -25.75 -13.22
C ALA A 179 10.43 -25.44 -14.46
N GLY A 180 11.50 -26.20 -14.68
CA GLY A 180 12.44 -25.97 -15.79
C GLY A 180 13.42 -24.80 -15.60
N ARG A 181 13.22 -23.94 -14.60
CA ARG A 181 14.15 -22.85 -14.26
C ARG A 181 14.87 -23.15 -12.96
N GLY A 182 16.11 -22.69 -12.85
CA GLY A 182 16.84 -22.72 -11.58
C GLY A 182 16.13 -21.87 -10.51
N PRO A 183 16.35 -22.16 -9.21
CA PRO A 183 15.76 -21.36 -8.14
C PRO A 183 16.32 -19.92 -8.17
N GLN A 184 15.43 -18.93 -8.22
CA GLN A 184 15.79 -17.51 -8.29
C GLN A 184 15.56 -16.84 -6.94
N THR A 185 16.57 -16.15 -6.41
CA THR A 185 16.38 -15.31 -5.22
C THR A 185 15.79 -13.98 -5.63
N VAL A 186 14.65 -13.62 -5.04
CA VAL A 186 13.97 -12.34 -5.28
C VAL A 186 14.21 -11.42 -4.09
N GLN A 187 14.65 -10.19 -4.37
CA GLN A 187 14.87 -9.14 -3.40
C GLN A 187 14.25 -7.83 -3.89
N GLY A 188 13.93 -6.94 -2.96
CA GLY A 188 13.27 -5.68 -3.26
C GLY A 188 11.78 -5.84 -3.53
N VAL A 189 11.22 -4.85 -4.21
CA VAL A 189 9.81 -4.80 -4.53
C VAL A 189 9.58 -5.41 -5.90
N LYS A 190 8.71 -6.41 -5.93
CA LYS A 190 8.32 -7.19 -7.10
C LYS A 190 6.88 -7.61 -6.92
N TRP A 191 6.12 -7.64 -8.00
CA TRP A 191 4.75 -8.15 -7.96
C TRP A 191 4.66 -9.47 -8.74
N PHE A 192 3.67 -10.27 -8.36
CA PHE A 192 3.41 -11.59 -8.91
C PHE A 192 1.92 -11.77 -9.15
N SER A 193 1.59 -12.50 -10.22
CA SER A 193 0.24 -12.95 -10.52
C SER A 193 -0.76 -11.82 -10.79
N GLU A 194 -0.31 -10.70 -11.36
CA GLU A 194 -1.20 -9.60 -11.76
C GLU A 194 -2.35 -10.08 -12.66
N ALA A 195 -2.07 -11.03 -13.56
CA ALA A 195 -3.04 -11.62 -14.46
C ALA A 195 -4.30 -12.18 -13.76
N CYS A 196 -4.19 -12.62 -12.49
CA CYS A 196 -5.35 -13.15 -11.76
C CYS A 196 -6.38 -12.08 -11.38
N LEU A 197 -6.02 -10.80 -11.46
CA LEU A 197 -6.96 -9.69 -11.27
C LEU A 197 -7.94 -9.59 -12.44
N TYR A 198 -7.57 -10.13 -13.61
CA TYR A 198 -8.32 -10.01 -14.86
C TYR A 198 -8.88 -11.34 -15.37
N ILE A 199 -8.16 -12.44 -15.11
CA ILE A 199 -8.51 -13.77 -15.58
C ILE A 199 -8.88 -14.65 -14.39
N LYS A 200 -10.06 -15.26 -14.45
CA LYS A 200 -10.48 -16.27 -13.47
C LYS A 200 -9.82 -17.61 -13.76
N GLY A 201 -9.45 -18.31 -12.69
CA GLY A 201 -8.94 -19.66 -12.80
C GLY A 201 -7.48 -19.76 -13.28
N LEU A 202 -6.67 -18.74 -12.99
CA LEU A 202 -5.24 -18.83 -13.24
C LEU A 202 -4.58 -19.71 -12.16
N LEU A 203 -3.63 -20.55 -12.56
CA LEU A 203 -2.79 -21.33 -11.64
C LEU A 203 -1.40 -20.70 -11.57
N HIS A 204 -0.77 -20.71 -10.39
CA HIS A 204 0.63 -20.30 -10.29
C HIS A 204 1.54 -21.33 -10.96
N GLU A 205 2.44 -20.90 -11.84
CA GLU A 205 3.46 -21.78 -12.44
C GLU A 205 4.60 -22.12 -11.48
N GLY A 206 4.83 -21.27 -10.48
CA GLY A 206 5.95 -21.38 -9.55
C GLY A 206 5.51 -21.43 -8.09
N THR A 207 6.46 -21.77 -7.23
CA THR A 207 6.32 -21.65 -5.78
C THR A 207 7.21 -20.52 -5.29
N LEU A 208 6.62 -19.53 -4.62
CA LEU A 208 7.37 -18.45 -3.98
C LEU A 208 7.48 -18.74 -2.48
N LEU A 209 8.71 -18.94 -2.00
CA LEU A 209 9.01 -19.21 -0.60
C LEU A 209 9.68 -18.01 0.06
N ALA A 210 9.29 -17.65 1.27
CA ALA A 210 10.02 -16.68 2.06
C ALA A 210 11.37 -17.28 2.52
N LYS A 211 12.49 -16.61 2.25
CA LYS A 211 13.83 -17.04 2.68
C LYS A 211 14.20 -16.49 4.06
N THR A 212 13.66 -15.32 4.38
CA THR A 212 13.72 -14.65 5.70
C THR A 212 12.31 -14.47 6.24
N PHE A 213 12.16 -13.79 7.39
CA PHE A 213 10.89 -13.10 7.64
C PHE A 213 10.66 -12.12 6.51
N ALA A 214 9.52 -12.23 5.85
CA ALA A 214 9.25 -11.52 4.63
C ALA A 214 7.82 -10.99 4.65
N GLU A 215 7.59 -9.91 3.94
CA GLU A 215 6.32 -9.19 3.95
C GLU A 215 5.85 -8.97 2.53
N THR A 216 4.55 -9.15 2.31
CA THR A 216 3.88 -8.82 1.05
C THR A 216 2.63 -8.01 1.32
N TYR A 217 2.18 -7.30 0.28
CA TYR A 217 0.83 -6.78 0.18
C TYR A 217 0.07 -7.58 -0.87
N SER A 218 -1.15 -7.98 -0.59
CA SER A 218 -1.99 -8.65 -1.58
C SER A 218 -3.18 -7.80 -1.98
N LEU A 219 -3.50 -7.85 -3.28
CA LEU A 219 -4.71 -7.25 -3.87
C LEU A 219 -5.58 -8.35 -4.47
N GLU A 220 -6.82 -8.46 -4.00
CA GLU A 220 -7.82 -9.37 -4.57
C GLU A 220 -8.59 -8.69 -5.70
N GLY A 221 -9.02 -9.47 -6.70
CA GLY A 221 -9.80 -8.96 -7.84
C GLY A 221 -11.11 -8.29 -7.41
N ASP A 222 -11.82 -8.87 -6.44
CA ASP A 222 -13.07 -8.29 -5.92
C ASP A 222 -12.85 -6.97 -5.18
N GLY A 223 -11.71 -6.85 -4.49
CA GLY A 223 -11.26 -5.62 -3.85
C GLY A 223 -11.01 -4.53 -4.89
N LEU A 224 -10.26 -4.85 -5.94
CA LEU A 224 -10.00 -3.92 -7.04
C LEU A 224 -11.30 -3.47 -7.71
N VAL A 225 -12.19 -4.39 -8.08
CA VAL A 225 -13.47 -4.07 -8.72
C VAL A 225 -14.31 -3.13 -7.85
N ARG A 226 -14.31 -3.30 -6.53
CA ARG A 226 -15.02 -2.42 -5.60
C ARG A 226 -14.49 -0.99 -5.66
N CYS A 227 -13.18 -0.79 -5.71
CA CYS A 227 -12.56 0.53 -5.84
C CYS A 227 -12.91 1.17 -7.20
N LEU A 228 -12.81 0.39 -8.29
CA LEU A 228 -13.02 0.89 -9.66
C LEU A 228 -14.47 1.34 -9.90
N ARG A 229 -15.46 0.71 -9.26
CA ARG A 229 -16.88 1.06 -9.37
C ARG A 229 -17.20 2.51 -9.00
N MET A 230 -16.33 3.17 -8.24
CA MET A 230 -16.50 4.57 -7.84
C MET A 230 -16.21 5.56 -8.99
N SER A 231 -15.50 5.12 -10.05
CA SER A 231 -15.15 5.96 -11.20
C SER A 231 -15.27 5.19 -12.52
N PRO A 232 -16.28 5.49 -13.36
CA PRO A 232 -16.42 4.88 -14.68
C PRO A 232 -15.20 5.09 -15.58
N GLY A 233 -14.55 6.25 -15.50
CA GLY A 233 -13.32 6.55 -16.24
C GLY A 233 -12.17 5.63 -15.84
N CYS A 234 -11.96 5.44 -14.54
CA CYS A 234 -10.95 4.51 -14.02
C CYS A 234 -11.28 3.05 -14.39
N SER A 235 -12.55 2.66 -14.32
CA SER A 235 -13.00 1.33 -14.76
C SER A 235 -12.68 1.07 -16.23
N ARG A 236 -12.97 2.04 -17.11
CA ARG A 236 -12.63 1.94 -18.54
C ARG A 236 -11.12 1.80 -18.75
N MET A 237 -10.32 2.62 -18.07
CA MET A 237 -8.85 2.55 -18.09
C MET A 237 -8.35 1.13 -17.79
N TYR A 238 -8.83 0.52 -16.70
CA TYR A 238 -8.42 -0.83 -16.31
C TYR A 238 -8.91 -1.91 -17.29
N ILE A 239 -10.09 -1.73 -17.90
CA ILE A 239 -10.59 -2.68 -18.92
C ILE A 239 -9.73 -2.64 -20.18
N GLU A 240 -9.38 -1.45 -20.66
CA GLU A 240 -8.48 -1.29 -21.82
C GLU A 240 -7.10 -1.89 -21.52
N TYR A 241 -6.53 -1.55 -20.36
CA TYR A 241 -5.27 -2.13 -19.88
C TYR A 241 -5.34 -3.67 -19.82
N ALA A 242 -6.36 -4.23 -19.17
CA ALA A 242 -6.51 -5.67 -18.99
C ALA A 242 -6.62 -6.40 -20.33
N LYS A 243 -7.33 -5.83 -21.31
CA LYS A 243 -7.44 -6.42 -22.65
C LYS A 243 -6.08 -6.53 -23.33
N ASP A 244 -5.32 -5.43 -23.36
CA ASP A 244 -4.01 -5.40 -24.01
C ASP A 244 -2.99 -6.27 -23.26
N PHE A 245 -3.04 -6.25 -21.92
CA PHE A 245 -2.19 -7.09 -21.07
C PHE A 245 -2.45 -8.58 -21.33
N VAL A 246 -3.71 -9.02 -21.29
CA VAL A 246 -4.07 -10.43 -21.51
C VAL A 246 -3.77 -10.87 -22.95
N ALA A 247 -4.02 -10.01 -23.94
CA ALA A 247 -3.69 -10.30 -25.33
C ALA A 247 -2.18 -10.49 -25.53
N TYR A 248 -1.35 -9.65 -24.91
CA TYR A 248 0.11 -9.79 -24.94
C TYR A 248 0.55 -11.11 -24.29
N MET A 249 0.02 -11.41 -23.11
CA MET A 249 0.33 -12.64 -22.38
C MET A 249 -0.01 -13.89 -23.20
N GLN A 250 -1.16 -13.92 -23.88
CA GLN A 250 -1.56 -15.05 -24.72
C GLN A 250 -0.65 -15.30 -25.93
N GLN A 251 0.07 -14.27 -26.40
CA GLN A 251 0.97 -14.36 -27.54
C GLN A 251 2.41 -14.73 -27.15
N SER A 252 2.75 -14.65 -25.87
CA SER A 252 4.09 -14.97 -25.38
C SER A 252 4.30 -16.48 -25.25
N GLU A 253 5.52 -16.94 -25.56
CA GLU A 253 5.93 -18.33 -25.31
C GLU A 253 6.04 -18.65 -23.80
N GLU A 254 6.34 -17.62 -23.00
CA GLU A 254 6.53 -17.74 -21.55
C GLU A 254 5.66 -16.70 -20.82
N PRO A 255 4.32 -16.84 -20.86
CA PRO A 255 3.39 -15.84 -20.38
C PRO A 255 3.64 -15.50 -18.91
N LEU A 256 3.85 -16.50 -18.05
CA LEU A 256 3.93 -16.26 -16.61
C LEU A 256 5.35 -15.94 -16.12
N ALA A 257 6.34 -15.81 -17.02
CA ALA A 257 7.64 -15.29 -16.64
C ALA A 257 7.51 -13.85 -16.14
N GLN A 258 8.23 -13.53 -15.07
CA GLN A 258 8.13 -12.20 -14.44
C GLN A 258 8.51 -11.06 -15.39
N GLU A 259 9.54 -11.25 -16.21
CA GLU A 259 9.99 -10.26 -17.18
C GLU A 259 8.93 -10.02 -18.27
N THR A 260 8.30 -11.09 -18.77
CA THR A 260 7.16 -11.01 -19.70
C THR A 260 6.00 -10.24 -19.10
N GLN A 261 5.64 -10.50 -17.83
CA GLN A 261 4.56 -9.77 -17.15
C GLN A 261 4.87 -8.28 -17.03
N ILE A 262 6.11 -7.91 -16.71
CA ILE A 262 6.54 -6.51 -16.62
C ILE A 262 6.42 -5.84 -18.00
N GLN A 263 6.93 -6.48 -19.05
CA GLN A 263 6.84 -5.96 -20.42
C GLN A 263 5.39 -5.83 -20.90
N ALA A 264 4.55 -6.83 -20.60
CA ALA A 264 3.12 -6.81 -20.90
C ALA A 264 2.42 -5.64 -20.19
N ALA A 265 2.73 -5.41 -18.92
CA ALA A 265 2.20 -4.31 -18.11
C ALA A 265 2.61 -2.95 -18.67
N GLU A 266 3.89 -2.77 -18.99
CA GLU A 266 4.39 -1.52 -19.59
C GLU A 266 3.72 -1.25 -20.95
N HIS A 267 3.67 -2.27 -21.81
CA HIS A 267 3.06 -2.16 -23.14
C HIS A 267 1.56 -1.84 -23.06
N ALA A 268 0.81 -2.53 -22.20
CA ALA A 268 -0.61 -2.28 -21.99
C ALA A 268 -0.88 -0.89 -21.38
N CYS A 269 0.00 -0.39 -20.51
CA CYS A 269 -0.12 0.93 -19.93
C CYS A 269 0.12 2.03 -20.98
N VAL A 270 1.16 1.90 -21.80
CA VAL A 270 1.47 2.90 -22.84
C VAL A 270 0.36 2.97 -23.89
N ARG A 271 -0.26 1.84 -24.25
CA ARG A 271 -1.36 1.81 -25.22
C ARG A 271 -2.72 2.29 -24.68
N ASN A 272 -2.81 2.52 -23.37
CA ASN A 272 -4.05 2.96 -22.75
C ASN A 272 -4.48 4.34 -23.27
N GLY A 273 -5.77 4.53 -23.57
CA GLY A 273 -6.27 5.80 -24.11
C GLY A 273 -5.98 6.99 -23.18
N ILE A 274 -6.17 6.79 -21.86
CA ILE A 274 -5.91 7.85 -20.86
C ILE A 274 -4.42 8.17 -20.77
N PHE A 275 -3.53 7.18 -20.92
CA PHE A 275 -2.09 7.43 -20.95
C PHE A 275 -1.71 8.29 -22.16
N GLN A 276 -2.26 7.97 -23.33
CA GLN A 276 -2.03 8.73 -24.57
C GLN A 276 -2.60 10.16 -24.49
N GLU A 277 -3.71 10.37 -23.76
CA GLU A 277 -4.24 11.71 -23.50
C GLU A 277 -3.33 12.55 -22.61
N LEU A 278 -2.72 11.96 -21.57
CA LEU A 278 -1.78 12.66 -20.68
C LEU A 278 -0.41 12.91 -21.30
N TYR A 279 0.06 11.95 -22.10
CA TYR A 279 1.38 11.95 -22.73
C TYR A 279 1.24 11.74 -24.23
N PRO A 280 0.70 12.71 -24.96
CA PRO A 280 0.48 12.57 -26.39
C PRO A 280 1.82 12.35 -27.11
N ASP A 281 1.97 11.19 -27.76
CA ASP A 281 3.17 10.93 -28.56
C ASP A 281 3.15 11.89 -29.77
N PRO A 282 4.19 12.74 -29.95
CA PRO A 282 4.27 13.64 -31.10
C PRO A 282 4.18 12.92 -32.45
N ARG A 283 4.46 11.61 -32.50
CA ARG A 283 4.32 10.80 -33.72
C ARG A 283 2.89 10.38 -34.02
N THR A 284 2.07 10.17 -32.99
CA THR A 284 0.68 9.72 -33.16
C THR A 284 -0.32 10.88 -33.18
N LEU A 285 0.09 12.06 -32.68
CA LEU A 285 -0.68 13.31 -32.67
C LEU A 285 -1.28 13.67 -34.04
N PHE A 286 -0.62 13.31 -35.15
CA PHE A 286 -1.09 13.61 -36.51
C PHE A 286 -1.82 12.44 -37.20
N ILE A 287 -1.79 11.23 -36.64
CA ILE A 287 -2.45 10.07 -37.27
C ILE A 287 -3.97 10.16 -37.12
N ASN A 288 -4.45 10.80 -36.04
CA ASN A 288 -5.88 10.98 -35.80
C ASN A 288 -6.43 12.32 -36.31
N ILE A 289 -5.58 13.23 -36.78
CA ILE A 289 -6.03 14.41 -37.51
C ILE A 289 -6.04 14.02 -38.98
N ASP A 290 -7.12 13.38 -39.43
CA ASP A 290 -7.35 13.26 -40.87
C ASP A 290 -7.71 14.64 -41.41
N ILE A 291 -6.67 15.39 -41.78
CA ILE A 291 -6.81 16.71 -42.41
C ILE A 291 -7.75 16.61 -43.62
N ARG A 292 -7.86 15.45 -44.27
CA ARG A 292 -8.74 15.28 -45.43
C ARG A 292 -10.22 15.26 -45.05
N GLU A 293 -10.60 14.73 -43.89
CA GLU A 293 -12.00 14.83 -43.42
C GLU A 293 -12.38 16.28 -43.11
N LEU A 294 -11.45 17.07 -42.56
CA LEU A 294 -11.67 18.50 -42.30
C LEU A 294 -11.86 19.35 -43.56
N PHE A 295 -11.34 18.91 -44.72
CA PHE A 295 -11.51 19.60 -46.01
C PHE A 295 -12.55 18.95 -46.92
N ARG A 296 -13.24 17.89 -46.48
CA ARG A 296 -14.27 17.22 -47.30
C ARG A 296 -15.67 17.80 -47.10
N GLY A 297 -15.82 18.82 -46.25
CA GLY A 297 -17.12 19.29 -45.78
C GLY A 297 -17.79 20.42 -46.58
N ASP A 298 -17.10 21.08 -47.52
CA ASP A 298 -17.64 22.30 -48.15
C ASP A 298 -17.91 22.18 -49.66
N ASP A 299 -17.47 21.11 -50.34
CA ASP A 299 -17.64 20.99 -51.80
C ASP A 299 -18.92 20.23 -52.22
N ASP A 300 -19.57 19.48 -51.31
CA ASP A 300 -20.74 18.64 -51.63
C ASP A 300 -22.10 19.34 -51.38
N GLU A 301 -22.14 20.52 -50.72
CA GLU A 301 -23.40 21.27 -50.50
C GLU A 301 -23.88 22.04 -51.75
N ASP A 302 -23.01 22.24 -52.75
CA ASP A 302 -23.36 22.95 -53.98
C ASP A 302 -24.01 22.02 -55.04
N GLU A 303 -23.76 20.70 -55.01
CA GLU A 303 -24.35 19.75 -55.98
C GLU A 303 -25.81 19.38 -55.66
N GLU A 304 -26.20 19.31 -54.37
CA GLU A 304 -27.60 18.99 -54.00
C GLU A 304 -28.59 20.13 -54.33
N GLN A 305 -28.14 21.39 -54.42
CA GLN A 305 -29.00 22.50 -54.85
C GLN A 305 -29.26 22.52 -56.36
N GLU A 306 -28.35 21.98 -57.17
CA GLU A 306 -28.50 21.94 -58.63
C GLU A 306 -29.47 20.84 -59.08
N GLU A 307 -29.47 19.67 -58.43
CA GLU A 307 -30.43 18.58 -58.72
C GLU A 307 -31.86 18.93 -58.28
N ALA A 308 -32.03 19.60 -57.13
CA ALA A 308 -33.35 20.06 -56.68
C ALA A 308 -33.96 21.10 -57.63
N SER A 309 -33.13 21.94 -58.25
CA SER A 309 -33.55 22.93 -59.24
C SER A 309 -33.97 22.29 -60.57
N GLN A 310 -33.30 21.22 -61.01
CA GLN A 310 -33.67 20.50 -62.24
C GLN A 310 -34.95 19.67 -62.08
N ALA A 311 -35.18 19.06 -60.92
CA ALA A 311 -36.42 18.31 -60.66
C ALA A 311 -37.67 19.22 -60.71
N PHE A 312 -37.58 20.45 -60.21
CA PHE A 312 -38.70 21.39 -60.19
C PHE A 312 -39.14 21.88 -61.59
N PHE A 313 -38.20 21.99 -62.55
CA PHE A 313 -38.55 22.40 -63.92
C PHE A 313 -39.16 21.28 -64.77
N SER A 314 -38.94 20.01 -64.41
CA SER A 314 -39.43 18.87 -65.18
C SER A 314 -40.93 18.55 -64.96
N SER A 315 -41.56 19.09 -63.90
CA SER A 315 -42.95 18.78 -63.54
C SER A 315 -44.01 19.75 -64.09
N VAL A 316 -43.67 20.69 -64.98
CA VAL A 316 -44.58 21.77 -65.43
C VAL A 316 -45.07 21.60 -66.87
N SER A 317 -44.67 20.56 -67.60
CA SER A 317 -44.95 20.43 -69.05
C SER A 317 -45.76 19.19 -69.46
N GLU A 318 -46.89 18.91 -68.82
CA GLU A 318 -47.93 18.03 -69.39
C GLU A 318 -49.27 18.78 -69.54
N PRO A 319 -49.69 19.13 -70.78
CA PRO A 319 -51.01 19.65 -71.06
C PRO A 319 -51.98 18.50 -71.42
N SER A 320 -53.13 18.52 -70.75
CA SER A 320 -54.33 17.68 -70.98
C SER A 320 -55.07 17.99 -72.28
#